data_AF-A0A938RQQ7-F1
#
_entry.id   AF-A0A938RQQ7-F1
#
_cell.length_a   1.000
_cell.length_b   1.000
_cell.length_c   1.000
_cell.angle_alpha   90.00
_cell.angle_beta   90.00
_cell.angle_gamma   90.00
#
_symmetry.space_group_name_H-M   'P 1'
#
loop_
_entity.id
_entity.type
_entity.pdbx_description
1 polymer ?
#
loop_
_entity_poly.entity_id
_entity_poly.type
_entity_poly.pdbx_seq_one_letter_code
_entity_poly.pdbx_strand_id
1 'polypeptide(L)'
;EPICAASPPCNRSSPRSSRSPPTPSRTCSCARRPAEPIAPGPLVRTCSSFPSLHPLKEWSLRESRGDSNDSGSFEPGVDPLYQPGVNDPLLAPDAARLVFALSDIPPAVVNGDRGDEELRATSFTGAVSGTIVSGGGDLGTDAVIGSGTSAALGSYLVADLIVSTVKSAVVSDPGGGSTPVPGSTITYTLVVTTSGTGTVANLVITDPLPPFTSYDAGSLTLDGSALSDAADLDAGDVGGTTPNQVTVALGNVAGGSLPHTITFEVTID
;
A
#
# COMPACT_ATOMS: atom_id res chain seq x y z
N GLU A 1 1.35 57.61 13.46
CA GLU A 1 0.50 58.61 14.17
C GLU A 1 0.59 59.95 13.43
N PRO A 2 -0.37 60.88 13.54
CA PRO A 2 -1.66 60.83 14.28
C PRO A 2 -2.64 59.76 13.73
N ILE A 3 -3.72 59.26 14.37
CA ILE A 3 -4.56 59.60 15.56
C ILE A 3 -5.90 60.31 15.25
N CYS A 4 -6.99 59.79 15.87
CA CYS A 4 -8.35 60.37 16.09
C CYS A 4 -9.35 60.44 14.89
N ALA A 5 -10.68 60.32 15.08
CA ALA A 5 -11.51 59.99 16.28
C ALA A 5 -13.00 59.63 15.93
N ALA A 6 -13.77 59.26 16.98
CA ALA A 6 -15.23 59.49 17.19
C ALA A 6 -16.28 58.39 16.87
N SER A 7 -16.48 57.47 17.83
CA SER A 7 -17.69 57.33 18.72
C SER A 7 -19.13 57.03 18.18
N PRO A 8 -20.06 56.49 19.02
CA PRO A 8 -21.25 55.72 18.58
C PRO A 8 -22.63 56.36 18.94
N PRO A 9 -23.75 55.68 18.61
CA PRO A 9 -24.57 54.95 19.62
C PRO A 9 -25.03 53.55 19.09
N CYS A 10 -25.97 52.74 19.63
CA CYS A 10 -26.94 52.76 20.76
C CYS A 10 -27.20 51.27 21.20
N ASN A 11 -27.42 50.90 22.48
CA ASN A 11 -28.70 50.74 23.20
C ASN A 11 -29.77 49.89 22.45
N ARG A 12 -30.28 48.74 22.94
CA ARG A 12 -31.01 48.43 24.20
C ARG A 12 -31.07 46.89 24.44
N SER A 13 -31.53 46.28 25.56
CA SER A 13 -31.69 46.67 26.99
C SER A 13 -32.16 45.43 27.81
N SER A 14 -31.80 45.30 29.10
CA SER A 14 -32.21 44.20 30.01
C SER A 14 -33.60 44.38 30.66
N PRO A 15 -34.12 43.35 31.36
CA PRO A 15 -34.54 43.55 32.75
C PRO A 15 -33.92 42.52 33.74
N ARG A 16 -34.32 42.58 35.02
CA ARG A 16 -33.53 42.12 36.19
C ARG A 16 -34.40 41.62 37.35
N SER A 17 -34.00 40.54 38.03
CA SER A 17 -34.44 40.17 39.38
C SER A 17 -33.42 39.20 40.01
N SER A 18 -32.89 39.25 41.24
CA SER A 18 -32.98 40.09 42.46
C SER A 18 -33.48 39.38 43.73
N ARG A 19 -32.57 38.69 44.45
CA ARG A 19 -32.56 38.57 45.93
C ARG A 19 -31.22 37.99 46.45
N SER A 20 -30.90 38.31 47.71
CA SER A 20 -29.70 37.93 48.49
C SER A 20 -30.06 37.97 50.00
N PRO A 21 -29.11 37.73 50.94
CA PRO A 21 -28.22 36.59 51.18
C PRO A 21 -28.67 35.82 52.47
N PRO A 22 -27.83 35.00 53.14
CA PRO A 22 -27.03 35.54 54.26
C PRO A 22 -25.61 34.93 54.45
N THR A 23 -24.90 35.41 55.48
CA THR A 23 -23.53 35.06 55.94
C THR A 23 -23.56 34.85 57.48
N PRO A 24 -22.44 34.62 58.21
CA PRO A 24 -21.23 33.79 57.99
C PRO A 24 -20.90 32.89 59.22
N SER A 25 -19.80 32.10 59.21
CA SER A 25 -18.83 32.07 60.36
C SER A 25 -17.62 31.11 60.22
N ARG A 26 -16.46 31.61 60.67
CA ARG A 26 -15.30 30.91 61.31
C ARG A 26 -14.57 29.71 60.63
N THR A 27 -13.59 30.06 59.79
CA THR A 27 -12.14 29.75 59.96
C THR A 27 -11.66 28.39 60.51
N CYS A 28 -10.94 27.62 59.68
CA CYS A 28 -9.55 27.20 59.92
C CYS A 28 -8.83 26.80 58.61
N SER A 29 -7.52 26.51 58.67
CA SER A 29 -6.59 26.67 57.54
C SER A 29 -6.25 25.41 56.72
N CYS A 30 -5.93 25.66 55.43
CA CYS A 30 -4.99 24.94 54.55
C CYS A 30 -5.02 23.40 54.40
N ALA A 31 -5.69 22.91 53.35
CA ALA A 31 -5.26 21.78 52.51
C ALA A 31 -5.79 21.98 51.07
N ARG A 32 -5.23 21.28 50.06
CA ARG A 32 -5.69 21.40 48.65
C ARG A 32 -7.06 20.75 48.44
N ARG A 33 -7.88 21.37 47.58
CA ARG A 33 -9.22 20.89 47.20
C ARG A 33 -9.12 19.75 46.16
N PRO A 34 -9.83 18.61 46.33
CA PRO A 34 -9.98 17.61 45.28
C PRO A 34 -10.94 18.08 44.17
N ALA A 35 -10.81 17.51 42.97
CA ALA A 35 -11.72 17.74 41.86
C ALA A 35 -12.40 16.43 41.44
N GLU A 36 -13.72 16.46 41.33
CA GLU A 36 -14.61 15.33 41.04
C GLU A 36 -15.93 15.91 40.47
N PRO A 37 -16.77 15.11 39.80
CA PRO A 37 -16.54 14.48 38.50
C PRO A 37 -17.24 15.28 37.37
N ILE A 38 -17.02 14.90 36.11
CA ILE A 38 -17.86 15.34 34.97
C ILE A 38 -18.58 14.12 34.37
N ALA A 39 -19.88 14.29 34.15
CA ALA A 39 -20.83 13.26 33.70
C ALA A 39 -21.38 13.63 32.28
N PRO A 40 -22.21 12.81 31.61
CA PRO A 40 -21.83 12.36 30.26
C PRO A 40 -22.79 12.73 29.11
N GLY A 41 -22.34 12.49 27.88
CA GLY A 41 -23.19 12.27 26.70
C GLY A 41 -22.58 12.77 25.38
N PRO A 42 -23.15 12.41 24.21
CA PRO A 42 -24.19 11.40 23.97
C PRO A 42 -23.63 10.10 23.37
N LEU A 43 -24.45 9.05 23.30
CA LEU A 43 -24.11 7.80 22.58
C LEU A 43 -24.52 7.90 21.10
N VAL A 44 -23.64 7.48 20.19
CA VAL A 44 -24.04 6.99 18.86
C VAL A 44 -23.77 5.49 18.82
N ARG A 45 -24.83 4.69 18.68
CA ARG A 45 -24.80 3.23 18.78
C ARG A 45 -25.11 2.59 17.43
N THR A 46 -24.09 2.30 16.64
CA THR A 46 -24.24 1.55 15.39
C THR A 46 -23.91 0.07 15.64
N CYS A 47 -24.88 -0.68 16.15
CA CYS A 47 -24.78 -2.14 16.21
C CYS A 47 -25.13 -2.75 14.86
N SER A 48 -24.13 -3.11 14.06
CA SER A 48 -24.29 -3.93 12.85
C SER A 48 -24.08 -5.41 13.19
N SER A 49 -25.09 -6.05 13.77
CA SER A 49 -25.08 -7.48 14.02
C SER A 49 -25.33 -8.26 12.72
N PHE A 50 -24.31 -8.94 12.19
CA PHE A 50 -24.49 -9.94 11.13
C PHE A 50 -24.52 -11.35 11.74
N PRO A 51 -25.68 -12.03 11.79
CA PRO A 51 -25.74 -13.42 12.20
C PRO A 51 -25.27 -14.33 11.06
N SER A 52 -24.36 -15.26 11.38
CA SER A 52 -24.16 -16.57 10.74
C SER A 52 -24.53 -16.70 9.24
N LEU A 53 -23.55 -16.49 8.35
CA LEU A 53 -23.46 -17.21 7.09
C LEU A 53 -22.00 -17.27 6.61
N HIS A 54 -21.38 -18.45 6.69
CA HIS A 54 -20.31 -18.80 5.74
C HIS A 54 -20.99 -18.97 4.37
N PRO A 55 -20.42 -18.39 3.30
CA PRO A 55 -19.27 -19.05 2.68
C PRO A 55 -18.09 -18.09 2.50
N LEU A 56 -17.10 -18.19 3.39
CA LEU A 56 -15.79 -17.63 3.11
C LEU A 56 -15.18 -18.48 1.98
N LYS A 57 -14.88 -17.87 0.83
CA LYS A 57 -13.68 -18.27 0.08
C LYS A 57 -12.53 -18.05 1.06
N GLU A 58 -11.84 -19.12 1.46
CA GLU A 58 -11.01 -19.08 2.65
C GLU A 58 -9.80 -18.15 2.49
N TRP A 59 -9.87 -17.00 3.14
CA TRP A 59 -8.71 -16.18 3.49
C TRP A 59 -7.97 -16.87 4.64
N SER A 60 -7.33 -17.98 4.33
CA SER A 60 -6.43 -18.63 5.27
C SER A 60 -5.12 -17.85 5.29
N LEU A 61 -4.80 -17.21 6.43
CA LEU A 61 -3.41 -16.99 6.81
C LEU A 61 -2.70 -18.34 6.65
N ARG A 62 -1.79 -18.44 5.67
CA ARG A 62 -1.17 -19.73 5.34
C ARG A 62 -0.12 -20.07 6.40
N GLU A 63 0.69 -19.08 6.73
CA GLU A 63 1.84 -19.20 7.62
C GLU A 63 2.08 -17.89 8.37
N SER A 64 2.41 -17.98 9.65
CA SER A 64 3.21 -16.96 10.32
C SER A 64 4.65 -17.46 10.43
N ARG A 65 5.63 -16.55 10.38
CA ARG A 65 7.07 -16.85 10.44
C ARG A 65 7.78 -15.87 11.36
N GLY A 66 8.68 -16.36 12.20
CA GLY A 66 9.46 -15.52 13.11
C GLY A 66 10.72 -15.02 12.43
N ASP A 67 10.97 -13.71 12.47
CA ASP A 67 12.23 -13.11 12.06
C ASP A 67 13.37 -13.75 12.89
N SER A 68 14.23 -14.50 12.22
CA SER A 68 15.24 -15.36 12.86
C SER A 68 16.65 -14.80 12.81
N ASN A 69 16.85 -13.66 12.15
CA ASN A 69 18.12 -12.92 12.10
C ASN A 69 18.00 -11.44 12.53
N ASP A 70 16.82 -11.02 13.00
CA ASP A 70 16.45 -9.64 13.34
C ASP A 70 16.69 -8.66 12.17
N SER A 71 16.48 -9.11 10.93
CA SER A 71 16.71 -8.32 9.71
C SER A 71 15.58 -7.32 9.39
N GLY A 72 14.36 -7.60 9.84
CA GLY A 72 13.16 -6.87 9.47
C GLY A 72 12.62 -7.19 8.06
N SER A 73 13.17 -8.18 7.36
CA SER A 73 12.77 -8.59 6.02
C SER A 73 12.61 -10.10 5.90
N PHE A 74 11.51 -10.57 5.31
CA PHE A 74 11.25 -12.01 5.18
C PHE A 74 12.24 -12.68 4.21
N GLU A 75 12.96 -13.68 4.71
CA GLU A 75 13.96 -14.46 3.96
C GLU A 75 13.54 -15.94 3.82
N PRO A 76 13.11 -16.39 2.61
CA PRO A 76 12.70 -17.78 2.37
C PRO A 76 13.78 -18.81 2.71
N GLY A 77 13.50 -19.62 3.74
CA GLY A 77 14.39 -20.68 4.22
C GLY A 77 15.36 -20.25 5.33
N VAL A 78 15.41 -18.96 5.67
CA VAL A 78 16.02 -18.45 6.90
C VAL A 78 14.95 -18.33 7.99
N ASP A 79 13.82 -17.68 7.69
CA ASP A 79 12.70 -17.55 8.63
C ASP A 79 11.84 -18.82 8.62
N PRO A 80 11.74 -19.57 9.74
CA PRO A 80 11.00 -20.83 9.80
C PRO A 80 9.49 -20.59 9.96
N LEU A 81 8.73 -21.60 9.53
CA LEU A 81 7.30 -21.69 9.82
C LEU A 81 7.07 -21.73 11.34
N TYR A 82 6.18 -20.86 11.84
CA TYR A 82 5.69 -20.94 13.20
C TYR A 82 4.85 -22.20 13.41
N GLN A 83 5.17 -22.93 14.47
CA GLN A 83 4.55 -24.19 14.86
C GLN A 83 4.28 -24.13 16.37
N PRO A 84 3.01 -23.95 16.79
CA PRO A 84 2.64 -23.84 18.20
C PRO A 84 3.16 -25.01 19.04
N GLY A 85 3.81 -24.69 20.16
CA GLY A 85 4.45 -25.67 21.05
C GLY A 85 5.80 -26.21 20.57
N VAL A 86 6.31 -25.78 19.41
CA VAL A 86 7.58 -26.23 18.83
C VAL A 86 8.60 -25.09 18.74
N ASN A 87 8.20 -23.91 18.28
CA ASN A 87 9.04 -22.70 18.23
C ASN A 87 8.31 -21.45 18.78
N ASP A 88 7.55 -21.63 19.86
CA ASP A 88 6.94 -20.54 20.63
C ASP A 88 8.01 -19.52 21.07
N PRO A 89 7.86 -18.22 20.75
CA PRO A 89 8.89 -17.22 21.04
C PRO A 89 8.97 -16.91 22.54
N LEU A 90 10.06 -17.33 23.18
CA LEU A 90 10.37 -16.95 24.56
C LEU A 90 10.77 -15.47 24.63
N LEU A 91 9.85 -14.63 25.09
CA LEU A 91 10.09 -13.20 25.33
C LEU A 91 10.54 -12.96 26.77
N ALA A 92 11.55 -12.12 26.95
CA ALA A 92 11.85 -11.48 28.23
C ALA A 92 10.84 -10.34 28.51
N PRO A 93 10.72 -9.85 29.76
CA PRO A 93 9.95 -8.63 30.04
C PRO A 93 10.35 -7.48 29.12
N ASP A 94 9.35 -6.74 28.63
CA ASP A 94 9.45 -5.64 27.67
C ASP A 94 10.15 -5.95 26.33
N ALA A 95 10.44 -7.23 26.02
CA ALA A 95 11.00 -7.66 24.75
C ALA A 95 9.92 -7.90 23.68
N ALA A 96 10.24 -7.58 22.43
CA ALA A 96 9.44 -7.89 21.26
C ALA A 96 10.13 -8.90 20.34
N ARG A 97 9.38 -9.46 19.38
CA ARG A 97 9.90 -10.14 18.18
C ARG A 97 9.09 -9.71 16.97
N LEU A 98 9.75 -9.67 15.82
CA LEU A 98 9.08 -9.42 14.55
C LEU A 98 8.54 -10.74 13.99
N VAL A 99 7.34 -10.68 13.43
CA VAL A 99 6.63 -11.84 12.86
C VAL A 99 6.09 -11.44 11.51
N PHE A 100 6.43 -12.20 10.48
CA PHE A 100 5.86 -12.08 9.14
C PHE A 100 4.56 -12.89 9.06
N ALA A 101 3.50 -12.28 8.56
CA ALA A 101 2.29 -12.97 8.12
C ALA A 101 2.37 -13.14 6.60
N LEU A 102 2.10 -14.36 6.10
CA LEU A 102 2.08 -14.65 4.67
C LEU A 102 0.70 -15.15 4.25
N SER A 103 0.09 -14.43 3.30
CA SER A 103 -1.21 -14.72 2.71
C SER A 103 -1.08 -14.79 1.18
N ASP A 104 -1.67 -15.83 0.59
CA ASP A 104 -1.81 -15.91 -0.87
C ASP A 104 -2.95 -14.99 -1.34
N ILE A 105 -2.88 -14.50 -2.58
CA ILE A 105 -4.03 -13.91 -3.27
C ILE A 105 -4.88 -15.06 -3.84
N PRO A 106 -6.14 -15.26 -3.40
CA PRO A 106 -6.97 -16.32 -3.96
C PRO A 106 -7.33 -16.00 -5.43
N PRO A 107 -7.23 -16.95 -6.38
CA PRO A 107 -7.30 -16.69 -7.83
C PRO A 107 -8.69 -16.32 -8.37
N ALA A 108 -9.62 -15.95 -7.50
CA ALA A 108 -10.99 -15.53 -7.81
C ALA A 108 -11.39 -14.30 -6.96
N VAL A 109 -10.41 -13.43 -6.70
CA VAL A 109 -10.47 -12.12 -6.06
C VAL A 109 -9.88 -11.13 -7.08
N VAL A 110 -10.44 -9.93 -7.23
CA VAL A 110 -10.12 -9.03 -8.35
C VAL A 110 -9.13 -7.93 -7.96
N ASN A 111 -8.44 -7.36 -8.96
CA ASN A 111 -7.55 -6.23 -8.74
C ASN A 111 -8.29 -5.03 -8.11
N GLY A 112 -7.78 -4.54 -6.98
CA GLY A 112 -8.40 -3.49 -6.17
C GLY A 112 -9.29 -4.00 -5.03
N ASP A 113 -9.55 -5.31 -4.95
CA ASP A 113 -10.07 -5.90 -3.72
C ASP A 113 -9.06 -5.72 -2.58
N ARG A 114 -9.58 -5.49 -1.37
CA ARG A 114 -8.80 -5.31 -0.14
C ARG A 114 -8.75 -6.61 0.64
N GLY A 115 -7.55 -7.01 1.01
CA GLY A 115 -7.32 -7.98 2.08
C GLY A 115 -7.22 -7.28 3.43
N ASP A 116 -7.86 -7.85 4.45
CA ASP A 116 -7.72 -7.47 5.86
C ASP A 116 -7.26 -8.70 6.64
N GLU A 117 -6.24 -8.54 7.48
CA GLU A 117 -5.61 -9.62 8.25
C GLU A 117 -5.70 -9.32 9.76
N GLU A 118 -5.85 -10.36 10.59
CA GLU A 118 -5.73 -10.24 12.05
C GLU A 118 -4.72 -11.26 12.58
N LEU A 119 -3.58 -10.79 13.08
CA LEU A 119 -2.62 -11.59 13.81
C LEU A 119 -2.92 -11.52 15.32
N ARG A 120 -3.37 -12.63 15.91
CA ARG A 120 -3.65 -12.75 17.35
C ARG A 120 -2.49 -13.42 18.09
N ALA A 121 -2.05 -12.80 19.18
CA ALA A 121 -1.04 -13.34 20.09
C ALA A 121 -1.66 -13.60 21.48
N THR A 122 -1.32 -14.74 22.09
CA THR A 122 -1.76 -15.13 23.43
C THR A 122 -0.55 -15.39 24.32
N SER A 123 -0.51 -14.80 25.51
CA SER A 123 0.60 -15.04 26.45
C SER A 123 0.44 -16.41 27.11
N PHE A 124 1.41 -17.31 26.90
CA PHE A 124 1.46 -18.59 27.60
C PHE A 124 2.67 -18.64 28.55
N THR A 125 2.41 -18.53 29.85
CA THR A 125 3.43 -18.51 30.92
C THR A 125 3.65 -19.89 31.56
N GLY A 126 3.21 -20.97 30.90
CA GLY A 126 3.37 -22.35 31.38
C GLY A 126 2.41 -22.79 32.49
N ALA A 127 1.55 -21.91 33.02
CA ALA A 127 0.57 -22.24 34.04
C ALA A 127 -0.83 -21.67 33.74
N VAL A 128 -1.83 -22.14 34.50
CA VAL A 128 -3.24 -21.72 34.34
C VAL A 128 -3.42 -20.28 34.84
N SER A 129 -4.24 -19.48 34.15
CA SER A 129 -4.65 -18.16 34.62
C SER A 129 -5.26 -18.24 36.04
N GLY A 130 -4.77 -17.40 36.96
CA GLY A 130 -5.05 -17.48 38.39
C GLY A 130 -4.01 -18.26 39.22
N THR A 131 -2.99 -18.87 38.62
CA THR A 131 -1.89 -19.51 39.36
C THR A 131 -1.05 -18.45 40.10
N ILE A 132 -0.79 -18.69 41.39
CA ILE A 132 0.07 -17.84 42.21
C ILE A 132 1.53 -18.31 42.10
N VAL A 133 2.44 -17.40 41.78
CA VAL A 133 3.89 -17.61 41.75
C VAL A 133 4.48 -16.92 42.98
N SER A 134 4.81 -17.71 44.00
CA SER A 134 5.29 -17.22 45.29
C SER A 134 6.60 -16.43 45.16
N GLY A 135 6.62 -15.18 45.62
CA GLY A 135 7.78 -14.29 45.49
C GLY A 135 8.14 -13.88 44.05
N GLY A 136 7.29 -14.17 43.06
CA GLY A 136 7.53 -13.87 41.64
C GLY A 136 7.18 -12.44 41.18
N GLY A 137 6.67 -11.60 42.07
CA GLY A 137 6.33 -10.20 41.83
C GLY A 137 7.32 -9.23 42.48
N ASP A 138 7.14 -7.93 42.20
CA ASP A 138 8.02 -6.87 42.67
C ASP A 138 8.30 -6.94 44.18
N LEU A 139 9.55 -6.69 44.55
CA LEU A 139 10.06 -6.75 45.93
C LEU A 139 9.84 -8.12 46.64
N GLY A 140 9.65 -9.20 45.89
CA GLY A 140 9.41 -10.54 46.43
C GLY A 140 7.97 -10.75 46.90
N THR A 141 7.01 -10.03 46.32
CA THR A 141 5.58 -10.29 46.48
C THR A 141 5.12 -11.48 45.62
N ASP A 142 3.95 -12.03 45.91
CA ASP A 142 3.38 -13.13 45.11
C ASP A 142 2.74 -12.58 43.82
N ALA A 143 3.18 -13.07 42.66
CA ALA A 143 2.59 -12.71 41.37
C ALA A 143 1.41 -13.63 41.05
N VAL A 144 0.39 -13.13 40.34
CA VAL A 144 -0.70 -13.93 39.80
C VAL A 144 -0.57 -13.99 38.29
N ILE A 145 -0.49 -15.20 37.73
CA ILE A 145 -0.45 -15.42 36.29
C ILE A 145 -1.81 -15.06 35.67
N GLY A 146 -1.79 -14.12 34.72
CA GLY A 146 -2.96 -13.75 33.92
C GLY A 146 -2.89 -14.29 32.50
N SER A 147 -4.04 -14.33 31.83
CA SER A 147 -4.16 -14.64 30.40
C SER A 147 -4.23 -13.36 29.58
N GLY A 148 -3.09 -12.89 29.07
CA GLY A 148 -3.00 -11.77 28.15
C GLY A 148 -3.29 -12.17 26.71
N THR A 149 -3.97 -11.30 25.97
CA THR A 149 -4.19 -11.44 24.53
C THR A 149 -3.94 -10.10 23.84
N SER A 150 -3.26 -10.12 22.70
CA SER A 150 -3.07 -8.96 21.83
C SER A 150 -3.48 -9.30 20.40
N ALA A 151 -3.81 -8.29 19.60
CA ALA A 151 -4.13 -8.43 18.20
C ALA A 151 -3.53 -7.26 17.39
N ALA A 152 -2.94 -7.59 16.24
CA ALA A 152 -2.52 -6.63 15.23
C ALA A 152 -3.40 -6.80 13.99
N LEU A 153 -3.78 -5.69 13.37
CA LEU A 153 -4.55 -5.68 12.11
C LEU A 153 -3.64 -5.23 10.96
N GLY A 154 -3.56 -6.05 9.93
CA GLY A 154 -2.90 -5.76 8.66
C GLY A 154 -3.91 -5.56 7.54
N SER A 155 -3.48 -4.98 6.41
CA SER A 155 -4.28 -4.96 5.20
C SER A 155 -3.44 -4.75 3.96
N TYR A 156 -3.71 -5.51 2.89
CA TYR A 156 -3.07 -5.37 1.59
C TYR A 156 -4.10 -5.13 0.48
N LEU A 157 -3.63 -4.68 -0.68
CA LEU A 157 -4.45 -4.59 -1.89
C LEU A 157 -4.08 -5.73 -2.83
N VAL A 158 -5.08 -6.35 -3.45
CA VAL A 158 -4.86 -7.29 -4.54
C VAL A 158 -4.44 -6.50 -5.77
N ALA A 159 -3.16 -6.59 -6.10
CA ALA A 159 -2.50 -5.86 -7.19
C ALA A 159 -1.54 -6.79 -7.96
N ASP A 160 -2.09 -7.88 -8.49
CA ASP A 160 -1.37 -8.75 -9.44
C ASP A 160 -1.52 -8.18 -10.86
N LEU A 161 -0.59 -7.30 -11.24
CA LEU A 161 -0.45 -6.80 -12.60
C LEU A 161 1.00 -6.36 -12.86
N ILE A 162 1.69 -7.11 -13.73
CA ILE A 162 3.06 -6.84 -14.14
C ILE A 162 3.05 -6.47 -15.63
N VAL A 163 3.67 -5.33 -15.96
CA VAL A 163 3.98 -4.95 -17.34
C VAL A 163 5.46 -5.23 -17.58
N SER A 164 5.79 -5.90 -18.67
CA SER A 164 7.17 -6.17 -19.08
C SER A 164 7.33 -5.93 -20.59
N THR A 165 8.47 -5.37 -20.99
CA THR A 165 8.77 -5.07 -22.39
C THR A 165 10.14 -5.63 -22.74
N VAL A 166 10.20 -6.46 -23.79
CA VAL A 166 11.46 -7.01 -24.33
C VAL A 166 11.74 -6.36 -25.67
N LYS A 167 12.80 -5.53 -25.74
CA LYS A 167 13.30 -4.95 -27.00
C LYS A 167 14.36 -5.88 -27.61
N SER A 168 14.24 -6.10 -28.92
CA SER A 168 15.14 -6.88 -29.75
C SER A 168 15.41 -6.15 -31.07
N ALA A 169 16.44 -6.57 -31.81
CA ALA A 169 16.87 -5.94 -33.05
C ALA A 169 17.46 -6.97 -34.04
N VAL A 170 17.23 -6.75 -35.33
CA VAL A 170 17.85 -7.50 -36.44
C VAL A 170 18.51 -6.51 -37.38
N VAL A 171 19.73 -6.80 -37.83
CA VAL A 171 20.50 -5.92 -38.75
C VAL A 171 20.53 -6.53 -40.14
N SER A 172 20.22 -5.72 -41.15
CA SER A 172 20.33 -6.04 -42.58
C SER A 172 21.36 -5.12 -43.24
N ASP A 173 22.52 -5.69 -43.57
CA ASP A 173 23.65 -5.03 -44.25
C ASP A 173 23.35 -4.94 -45.76
N PRO A 174 23.57 -3.80 -46.44
CA PRO A 174 23.35 -3.67 -47.90
C PRO A 174 24.16 -4.66 -48.75
N GLY A 175 25.24 -5.24 -48.21
CA GLY A 175 25.97 -6.35 -48.81
C GLY A 175 25.30 -7.73 -48.69
N GLY A 176 24.11 -7.83 -48.09
CA GLY A 176 23.39 -9.08 -47.83
C GLY A 176 23.85 -9.83 -46.57
N GLY A 177 24.50 -9.13 -45.65
CA GLY A 177 24.95 -9.66 -44.36
C GLY A 177 24.11 -9.16 -43.18
N SER A 178 24.70 -9.23 -41.98
CA SER A 178 24.12 -8.69 -40.74
C SER A 178 25.13 -7.85 -39.94
N THR A 179 26.06 -7.21 -40.66
CA THR A 179 27.07 -6.32 -40.07
C THR A 179 26.48 -4.92 -39.88
N PRO A 180 26.56 -4.29 -38.70
CA PRO A 180 26.14 -2.91 -38.54
C PRO A 180 27.16 -1.96 -39.21
N VAL A 181 26.86 -1.55 -40.44
CA VAL A 181 27.62 -0.58 -41.25
C VAL A 181 26.72 0.56 -41.74
N PRO A 182 27.25 1.75 -42.08
CA PRO A 182 26.44 2.83 -42.67
C PRO A 182 25.58 2.34 -43.85
N GLY A 183 24.32 2.76 -43.86
CA GLY A 183 23.29 2.27 -44.78
C GLY A 183 22.62 0.95 -44.41
N SER A 184 22.96 0.31 -43.28
CA SER A 184 22.25 -0.90 -42.80
C SER A 184 20.93 -0.54 -42.15
N THR A 185 19.88 -1.28 -42.48
CA THR A 185 18.59 -1.21 -41.78
C THR A 185 18.65 -2.04 -40.50
N ILE A 186 18.13 -1.49 -39.41
CA ILE A 186 17.92 -2.18 -38.14
C ILE A 186 16.42 -2.27 -37.87
N THR A 187 15.86 -3.47 -38.03
CA THR A 187 14.47 -3.76 -37.63
C THR A 187 14.43 -3.95 -36.12
N TYR A 188 13.78 -3.04 -35.40
CA TYR A 188 13.50 -3.18 -33.97
C TYR A 188 12.17 -3.91 -33.73
N THR A 189 12.09 -4.65 -32.63
CA THR A 189 10.86 -5.32 -32.19
C THR A 189 10.75 -5.28 -30.68
N LEU A 190 9.68 -4.66 -30.18
CA LEU A 190 9.35 -4.53 -28.77
C LEU A 190 8.11 -5.40 -28.47
N VAL A 191 8.29 -6.45 -27.68
CA VAL A 191 7.19 -7.31 -27.21
C VAL A 191 6.77 -6.87 -25.81
N VAL A 192 5.52 -6.43 -25.67
CA VAL A 192 4.93 -5.89 -24.44
C VAL A 192 3.96 -6.92 -23.87
N THR A 193 4.29 -7.48 -22.70
CA THR A 193 3.48 -8.51 -22.03
C THR A 193 2.90 -7.96 -20.72
N THR A 194 1.58 -8.09 -20.56
CA THR A 194 0.87 -7.84 -19.30
C THR A 194 0.45 -9.16 -18.66
N SER A 195 0.92 -9.45 -17.45
CA SER A 195 0.56 -10.66 -16.70
C SER A 195 -0.10 -10.31 -15.37
N GLY A 196 -0.94 -11.22 -14.86
CA GLY A 196 -1.77 -11.02 -13.68
C GLY A 196 -3.24 -10.80 -14.03
N THR A 197 -4.01 -10.20 -13.13
CA THR A 197 -5.49 -10.09 -13.20
C THR A 197 -6.02 -8.65 -13.23
N GLY A 198 -5.16 -7.64 -13.08
CA GLY A 198 -5.54 -6.22 -13.17
C GLY A 198 -5.67 -5.68 -14.60
N THR A 199 -5.89 -4.37 -14.72
CA THR A 199 -5.90 -3.63 -16.00
C THR A 199 -5.04 -2.39 -15.88
N VAL A 200 -4.10 -2.19 -16.81
CA VAL A 200 -3.36 -0.92 -16.94
C VAL A 200 -4.27 0.06 -17.66
N ALA A 201 -4.49 1.24 -17.08
CA ALA A 201 -5.21 2.31 -17.76
C ALA A 201 -4.24 3.21 -18.54
N ASN A 202 -4.56 3.52 -19.80
CA ASN A 202 -3.77 4.39 -20.68
C ASN A 202 -2.27 4.02 -20.75
N LEU A 203 -1.95 2.74 -20.96
CA LEU A 203 -0.59 2.27 -21.21
C LEU A 203 -0.03 2.90 -22.49
N VAL A 204 1.11 3.57 -22.37
CA VAL A 204 1.89 4.13 -23.48
C VAL A 204 3.31 3.57 -23.40
N ILE A 205 3.84 3.15 -24.54
CA ILE A 205 5.20 2.69 -24.73
C ILE A 205 5.97 3.79 -25.46
N THR A 206 7.16 4.12 -24.99
CA THR A 206 8.04 5.11 -25.62
C THR A 206 9.45 4.56 -25.78
N ASP A 207 10.07 4.84 -26.93
CA ASP A 207 11.38 4.32 -27.28
C ASP A 207 12.18 5.38 -28.07
N PRO A 208 13.23 5.98 -27.51
CA PRO A 208 14.08 6.94 -28.21
C PRO A 208 14.76 6.30 -29.44
N LEU A 209 14.80 7.03 -30.55
CA LEU A 209 15.58 6.63 -31.73
C LEU A 209 17.09 6.63 -31.38
N PRO A 210 17.86 5.62 -31.82
CA PRO A 210 19.31 5.59 -31.58
C PRO A 210 20.04 6.78 -32.23
N PRO A 211 21.10 7.33 -31.58
CA PRO A 211 21.95 8.31 -32.23
C PRO A 211 22.71 7.69 -33.41
N PHE A 212 22.95 8.48 -34.46
CA PHE A 212 23.56 8.04 -35.73
C PHE A 212 22.70 7.00 -36.49
N THR A 213 21.37 7.12 -36.35
CA THR A 213 20.40 6.42 -37.19
C THR A 213 19.27 7.36 -37.59
N SER A 214 18.79 7.19 -38.82
CA SER A 214 17.63 7.87 -39.40
C SER A 214 16.42 6.93 -39.40
N TYR A 215 15.24 7.43 -39.03
CA TYR A 215 14.02 6.62 -39.03
C TYR A 215 13.50 6.33 -40.45
N ASP A 216 13.18 5.07 -40.72
CA ASP A 216 12.66 4.63 -42.01
C ASP A 216 11.12 4.81 -42.02
N ALA A 217 10.65 5.91 -42.60
CA ALA A 217 9.25 6.33 -42.55
C ALA A 217 8.28 5.30 -43.18
N GLY A 218 7.15 5.06 -42.50
CA GLY A 218 6.15 4.05 -42.82
C GLY A 218 6.45 2.64 -42.31
N SER A 219 7.48 2.46 -41.46
CA SER A 219 7.86 1.16 -40.90
C SER A 219 7.22 0.83 -39.55
N LEU A 220 6.63 1.81 -38.86
CA LEU A 220 5.98 1.60 -37.57
C LEU A 220 4.73 0.71 -37.71
N THR A 221 4.70 -0.41 -36.98
CA THR A 221 3.52 -1.27 -36.86
C THR A 221 3.19 -1.60 -35.42
N LEU A 222 1.90 -1.72 -35.11
CA LEU A 222 1.39 -2.37 -33.90
C LEU A 222 0.64 -3.65 -34.28
N ASP A 223 1.04 -4.79 -33.71
CA ASP A 223 0.47 -6.12 -33.93
C ASP A 223 0.41 -6.51 -35.43
N GLY A 224 1.41 -6.06 -36.21
CA GLY A 224 1.50 -6.25 -37.66
C GLY A 224 0.61 -5.34 -38.49
N SER A 225 -0.14 -4.41 -37.87
CA SER A 225 -0.89 -3.36 -38.56
C SER A 225 -0.05 -2.07 -38.61
N ALA A 226 0.17 -1.53 -39.80
CA ALA A 226 0.91 -0.28 -39.98
C ALA A 226 0.19 0.92 -39.33
N LEU A 227 0.98 1.84 -38.77
CA LEU A 227 0.55 3.13 -38.24
C LEU A 227 0.99 4.27 -39.18
N SER A 228 0.52 5.49 -38.94
CA SER A 228 0.73 6.65 -39.81
C SER A 228 2.04 7.42 -39.62
N ASP A 229 2.81 7.07 -38.58
CA ASP A 229 3.90 7.86 -37.97
C ASP A 229 3.48 9.23 -37.39
N ALA A 230 2.22 9.64 -37.56
CA ALA A 230 1.73 10.95 -37.16
C ALA A 230 1.01 10.89 -35.79
N ALA A 231 1.12 11.97 -35.01
CA ALA A 231 0.33 12.13 -33.80
C ALA A 231 -1.12 12.53 -34.17
N ASP A 232 -1.91 11.57 -34.66
CA ASP A 232 -3.27 11.81 -35.16
C ASP A 232 -4.41 11.08 -34.39
N LEU A 233 -5.04 10.06 -34.98
CA LEU A 233 -6.16 9.28 -34.44
C LEU A 233 -5.84 7.77 -34.37
N ASP A 234 -4.71 7.32 -34.90
CA ASP A 234 -4.24 5.94 -34.68
C ASP A 234 -3.47 5.78 -33.35
N ALA A 235 -2.80 4.63 -33.17
CA ALA A 235 -2.18 4.25 -31.92
C ALA A 235 -0.76 4.80 -31.70
N GLY A 236 -0.07 5.42 -32.67
CA GLY A 236 1.34 5.78 -32.46
C GLY A 236 2.03 6.64 -33.51
N ASP A 237 2.99 7.42 -33.03
CA ASP A 237 3.73 8.42 -33.79
C ASP A 237 5.25 8.27 -33.66
N VAL A 238 5.99 8.88 -34.58
CA VAL A 238 7.44 9.03 -34.48
C VAL A 238 7.82 10.52 -34.54
N GLY A 239 8.23 11.07 -33.40
CA GLY A 239 8.66 12.47 -33.31
C GLY A 239 7.53 13.50 -33.11
N GLY A 240 6.26 13.09 -33.15
CA GLY A 240 5.09 13.98 -33.09
C GLY A 240 4.67 14.34 -31.65
N THR A 241 4.58 13.34 -30.76
CA THR A 241 4.34 13.55 -29.33
C THR A 241 5.63 13.97 -28.62
N THR A 242 6.74 13.30 -28.93
CA THR A 242 8.08 13.61 -28.40
C THR A 242 9.10 13.53 -29.54
N PRO A 243 9.91 14.58 -29.81
CA PRO A 243 10.92 14.55 -30.87
C PRO A 243 11.92 13.40 -30.72
N ASN A 244 12.28 12.79 -31.86
CA ASN A 244 13.23 11.66 -31.97
C ASN A 244 12.87 10.43 -31.11
N GLN A 245 11.58 10.15 -30.94
CA GLN A 245 11.07 9.04 -30.15
C GLN A 245 9.86 8.40 -30.84
N VAL A 246 9.82 7.07 -30.85
CA VAL A 246 8.64 6.28 -31.18
C VAL A 246 7.72 6.27 -29.95
N THR A 247 6.43 6.57 -30.15
CA THR A 247 5.40 6.58 -29.11
C THR A 247 4.23 5.71 -29.55
N VAL A 248 3.81 4.73 -28.74
CA VAL A 248 2.63 3.89 -29.04
C VAL A 248 1.72 3.77 -27.82
N ALA A 249 0.49 4.24 -27.95
CA ALA A 249 -0.57 4.14 -26.96
C ALA A 249 -1.36 2.84 -27.12
N LEU A 250 -1.11 1.87 -26.24
CA LEU A 250 -1.85 0.60 -26.16
C LEU A 250 -3.21 0.76 -25.45
N GLY A 251 -3.45 1.90 -24.80
CA GLY A 251 -4.73 2.21 -24.16
C GLY A 251 -4.96 1.38 -22.89
N ASN A 252 -6.14 0.81 -22.73
CA ASN A 252 -6.48 0.04 -21.52
C ASN A 252 -6.21 -1.46 -21.73
N VAL A 253 -5.12 -1.97 -21.15
CA VAL A 253 -4.62 -3.34 -21.37
C VAL A 253 -4.82 -4.20 -20.12
N ALA A 254 -5.61 -5.27 -20.24
CA ALA A 254 -5.82 -6.24 -19.17
C ALA A 254 -4.61 -7.18 -19.01
N GLY A 255 -4.33 -7.62 -17.78
CA GLY A 255 -3.39 -8.71 -17.49
C GLY A 255 -3.88 -10.04 -18.07
N GLY A 256 -2.95 -10.86 -18.56
CA GLY A 256 -3.28 -12.12 -19.23
C GLY A 256 -3.78 -11.96 -20.67
N SER A 257 -3.77 -10.74 -21.22
CA SER A 257 -3.96 -10.49 -22.66
C SER A 257 -2.82 -11.11 -23.47
N LEU A 258 -3.03 -11.25 -24.79
CA LEU A 258 -1.93 -11.56 -25.70
C LEU A 258 -0.89 -10.43 -25.68
N PRO A 259 0.42 -10.72 -25.80
CA PRO A 259 1.43 -9.67 -25.88
C PRO A 259 1.25 -8.79 -27.12
N HIS A 260 1.38 -7.48 -26.95
CA HIS A 260 1.43 -6.54 -28.05
C HIS A 260 2.84 -6.51 -28.65
N THR A 261 2.95 -6.39 -29.97
CA THR A 261 4.22 -6.34 -30.70
C THR A 261 4.32 -5.05 -31.49
N ILE A 262 5.28 -4.19 -31.11
CA ILE A 262 5.61 -2.97 -31.83
C ILE A 262 6.85 -3.24 -32.67
N THR A 263 6.82 -2.90 -33.96
CA THR A 263 8.00 -2.96 -34.86
C THR A 263 8.22 -1.62 -35.53
N PHE A 264 9.48 -1.28 -35.80
CA PHE A 264 9.89 -0.10 -36.58
C PHE A 264 11.32 -0.30 -37.10
N GLU A 265 11.69 0.42 -38.16
CA GLU A 265 13.00 0.31 -38.81
C GLU A 265 13.77 1.64 -38.77
N VAL A 266 15.10 1.55 -38.67
CA VAL A 266 16.01 2.70 -38.81
C VAL A 266 17.22 2.33 -39.67
N THR A 267 17.68 3.26 -40.49
CA THR A 267 18.92 3.12 -41.27
C THR A 267 20.09 3.77 -40.50
N ILE A 268 21.25 3.11 -40.45
CA ILE A 268 22.50 3.68 -39.89
C ILE A 268 23.04 4.79 -40.82
N ASP A 269 23.38 5.96 -40.26
CA ASP A 269 23.90 7.13 -41.00
C ASP A 269 25.34 6.95 -41.56
#